data_AF-R8X283-F1
#
_entry.id   AF-R8X283-F1
#
_cell.length_a   1.000
_cell.length_b   1.000
_cell.length_c   1.000
_cell.angle_alpha   90.00
_cell.angle_beta   90.00
_cell.angle_gamma   90.00
#
_symmetry.space_group_name_H-M   'P 1'
#
loop_
_entity.id
_entity.type
_entity.pdbx_description
1 polymer ?
#
loop_
_entity_poly.entity_id
_entity_poly.type
_entity_poly.pdbx_seq_one_letter_code
_entity_poly.pdbx_strand_id
1 'polypeptide(L)'
;MKAYHFVIFWIAPMLSWAAFMFLLYFCLPFGDLLEKYNEYLGDIGGESWDNRISEIVIFGSAFINCIFIWCVAKFIIYHRNKNS
;
A
#
# COMPACT_ATOMS: atom_id res chain seq x y z
N MET A 1 16.06 -9.79 -20.13
CA MET A 1 16.24 -9.09 -18.84
C MET A 1 17.24 -9.88 -18.00
N LYS A 2 18.19 -9.22 -17.33
CA LYS A 2 19.17 -9.93 -16.47
C LYS A 2 18.51 -10.25 -15.11
N ALA A 3 18.88 -11.36 -14.48
CA ALA A 3 18.24 -11.88 -13.26
C ALA A 3 18.09 -10.83 -12.13
N TYR A 4 19.08 -9.95 -11.96
CA TYR A 4 19.02 -8.88 -10.97
C TYR A 4 17.92 -7.83 -11.22
N HIS A 5 17.54 -7.57 -12.47
CA HIS A 5 16.43 -6.66 -12.76
C HIS A 5 15.10 -7.25 -12.28
N PHE A 6 14.91 -8.57 -12.47
CA PHE A 6 13.73 -9.27 -11.99
C PHE A 6 13.61 -9.20 -10.46
N VAL A 7 14.72 -9.44 -9.75
CA VAL A 7 14.78 -9.35 -8.29
C VAL A 7 14.44 -7.94 -7.80
N ILE A 8 14.98 -6.89 -8.43
CA ILE A 8 14.69 -5.50 -8.07
C ILE A 8 13.20 -5.16 -8.30
N PHE A 9 12.62 -5.61 -9.42
CA PHE A 9 11.20 -5.42 -9.71
C PHE A 9 10.29 -6.14 -8.72
N TRP A 10 10.77 -7.19 -8.06
CA TRP A 10 10.02 -7.94 -7.04
C TRP A 10 10.17 -7.33 -5.64
N ILE A 11 11.37 -6.88 -5.29
CA ILE A 11 11.67 -6.26 -4.00
C ILE A 11 11.00 -4.89 -3.85
N ALA A 12 10.94 -4.10 -4.92
CA ALA A 12 10.34 -2.77 -4.90
C ALA A 12 8.87 -2.75 -4.40
N PRO A 13 7.94 -3.55 -4.96
CA PRO A 13 6.57 -3.61 -4.45
C PRO A 13 6.47 -4.22 -3.05
N MET A 14 7.34 -5.18 -2.68
CA MET A 14 7.39 -5.70 -1.31
C MET A 14 7.79 -4.64 -0.28
N LEU A 15 8.82 -3.84 -0.58
CA LEU A 15 9.24 -2.72 0.27
C LEU A 15 8.17 -1.63 0.34
N SER A 16 7.51 -1.34 -0.78
CA SER A 16 6.38 -0.39 -0.83
C SER A 16 5.23 -0.84 0.07
N TRP A 17 4.84 -2.12 0.00
CA TRP A 17 3.81 -2.69 0.86
C TRP A 17 4.20 -2.65 2.34
N ALA A 18 5.44 -3.04 2.67
CA ALA A 18 5.92 -3.02 4.04
C ALA A 18 5.98 -1.60 4.63
N ALA A 19 6.45 -0.61 3.85
CA ALA A 19 6.47 0.79 4.25
C ALA A 19 5.05 1.35 4.43
N PHE A 20 4.12 0.98 3.56
CA PHE A 20 2.71 1.37 3.70
C PHE A 20 2.08 0.78 4.96
N MET A 21 2.26 -0.52 5.20
CA MET A 21 1.79 -1.16 6.43
C MET A 21 2.36 -0.47 7.66
N PHE A 22 3.66 -0.20 7.67
CA PHE A 22 4.31 0.50 8.77
C PHE A 22 3.70 1.89 9.02
N LEU A 23 3.48 2.68 7.97
CA LEU A 23 2.83 3.98 8.07
C LEU A 23 1.38 3.87 8.56
N LEU A 24 0.66 2.84 8.13
CA LEU A 24 -0.74 2.64 8.52
C LEU A 24 -0.84 2.28 10.00
N TYR A 25 -0.01 1.35 10.48
CA TYR A 25 0.08 1.03 11.91
C TYR A 25 0.57 2.21 12.75
N PHE A 26 1.46 3.06 12.22
CA PHE A 26 1.95 4.24 12.92
C PHE A 26 0.89 5.35 13.02
N CYS A 27 0.17 5.62 11.93
CA CYS A 27 -0.81 6.71 11.87
C CYS A 27 -2.18 6.32 12.44
N LEU A 28 -2.54 5.05 12.38
CA LEU A 28 -3.87 4.54 12.73
C LEU A 28 -3.74 3.31 13.64
N PRO A 29 -3.82 3.50 14.97
CA PRO A 29 -3.97 2.37 15.88
C PRO A 29 -5.30 1.66 15.58
N PHE A 30 -5.23 0.46 14.99
CA PHE A 30 -6.41 -0.30 14.58
C PHE A 30 -7.35 -0.65 15.73
N GLY A 31 -6.84 -0.72 16.97
CA GLY A 31 -7.66 -0.90 18.17
C GLY A 31 -8.61 0.26 18.42
N ASP A 32 -8.10 1.49 18.40
CA ASP A 32 -8.90 2.70 18.59
C ASP A 32 -9.90 2.91 17.44
N LEU A 33 -9.53 2.49 16.24
CA LEU A 33 -10.42 2.48 15.07
C LEU A 33 -11.57 1.50 15.25
N LEU A 34 -11.31 0.28 15.73
CA LEU A 34 -12.33 -0.71 16.01
C LEU A 34 -13.29 -0.22 17.10
N GLU A 35 -12.76 0.35 18.18
CA GLU A 35 -13.56 0.89 19.29
C GLU A 35 -14.52 1.98 18.80
N LYS A 36 -14.01 2.94 18.00
CA LYS A 36 -14.86 3.95 17.36
C LYS A 36 -15.88 3.34 16.40
N TYR A 37 -15.47 2.35 15.62
CA TYR A 37 -16.38 1.72 14.65
C TYR A 37 -17.53 1.00 15.37
N ASN A 38 -17.23 0.31 16.47
CA ASN A 38 -18.22 -0.33 17.33
C ASN A 38 -19.14 0.68 18.00
N GLU A 39 -18.64 1.86 18.36
CA GLU A 39 -19.45 2.95 18.94
C GLU A 39 -20.49 3.50 17.95
N TYR A 40 -20.14 3.63 16.67
CA TYR A 40 -21.02 4.19 15.64
C TYR A 40 -21.96 3.19 14.97
N LEU A 41 -21.52 1.94 14.76
CA LEU A 41 -22.23 0.95 13.94
C LEU A 41 -22.66 -0.30 14.74
N GLY A 42 -22.36 -0.34 16.04
CA GLY A 42 -22.58 -1.51 16.89
C GLY A 42 -21.45 -2.54 16.76
N ASP A 43 -21.45 -3.53 17.64
CA ASP A 43 -20.40 -4.56 17.72
C ASP A 43 -20.33 -5.37 16.41
N ILE A 44 -19.35 -5.04 15.58
CA ILE A 44 -18.97 -5.83 14.42
C ILE A 44 -17.96 -6.87 14.90
N GLY A 45 -18.39 -8.14 14.96
CA GLY A 45 -17.53 -9.24 15.40
C GLY A 45 -16.15 -9.21 14.74
N GLY A 46 -15.11 -9.54 15.51
CA GLY A 46 -13.71 -9.31 15.14
C GLY A 46 -13.31 -9.86 13.75
N GLU A 47 -13.87 -10.99 13.33
CA GLU A 47 -13.64 -11.56 12.00
C GLU A 47 -14.10 -10.64 10.85
N SER A 48 -15.22 -9.93 11.03
CA SER A 48 -15.72 -8.96 10.04
C SER A 48 -14.85 -7.70 9.99
N TRP A 49 -14.33 -7.27 11.14
CA TRP A 49 -13.40 -6.15 11.21
C TRP A 49 -12.08 -6.47 10.52
N ASP A 50 -11.49 -7.63 10.83
CA ASP A 50 -10.22 -8.05 10.26
C ASP A 50 -10.30 -8.19 8.74
N ASN A 51 -11.41 -8.71 8.22
CA ASN A 51 -11.65 -8.78 6.78
C ASN A 51 -11.75 -7.38 6.15
N ARG A 52 -12.47 -6.44 6.76
CA ARG A 52 -12.57 -5.06 6.25
C ARG A 52 -11.24 -4.32 6.26
N ILE A 53 -10.48 -4.43 7.36
CA ILE A 53 -9.15 -3.83 7.44
C ILE A 53 -8.23 -4.45 6.39
N SER A 54 -8.28 -5.77 6.22
CA SER A 54 -7.50 -6.47 5.19
C SER A 54 -7.84 -5.97 3.77
N GLU A 55 -9.13 -5.80 3.45
CA GLU A 55 -9.56 -5.22 2.18
C GLU A 55 -9.03 -3.79 1.98
N ILE A 56 -9.18 -2.93 2.99
CA ILE A 56 -8.70 -1.54 2.94
C ILE A 56 -7.18 -1.51 2.70
N VAL A 57 -6.43 -2.36 3.38
CA VAL A 57 -4.98 -2.46 3.21
C VAL A 57 -4.62 -2.95 1.80
N ILE A 58 -5.30 -3.96 1.28
CA ILE A 58 -5.07 -4.48 -0.07
C ILE A 58 -5.38 -3.41 -1.12
N PHE A 59 -6.54 -2.77 -1.06
CA PHE A 59 -6.91 -1.71 -2.00
C PHE A 59 -5.99 -0.48 -1.88
N GLY A 60 -5.69 -0.05 -0.65
CA GLY A 60 -4.79 1.07 -0.38
C GLY A 60 -3.39 0.82 -0.92
N SER A 61 -2.84 -0.37 -0.66
CA SER A 61 -1.51 -0.75 -1.17
C SER A 61 -1.49 -0.87 -2.70
N ALA A 62 -2.53 -1.42 -3.32
CA ALA A 62 -2.66 -1.50 -4.77
C ALA A 62 -2.71 -0.10 -5.41
N PHE A 63 -3.50 0.82 -4.84
CA PHE A 63 -3.60 2.20 -5.31
C PHE A 63 -2.27 2.94 -5.23
N ILE A 64 -1.55 2.80 -4.12
CA ILE A 64 -0.21 3.40 -3.95
C ILE A 64 0.79 2.80 -4.93
N ASN A 65 0.74 1.48 -5.17
CA ASN A 65 1.59 0.85 -6.17
C ASN A 65 1.34 1.40 -7.58
N CYS A 66 0.07 1.62 -7.95
CA CYS A 66 -0.28 2.26 -9.21
C CYS A 66 0.29 3.69 -9.32
N ILE A 67 0.19 4.48 -8.26
CA ILE A 67 0.80 5.83 -8.21
C ILE A 67 2.31 5.74 -8.35
N PHE A 68 2.96 4.80 -7.65
CA PHE A 68 4.40 4.62 -7.70
C PHE A 68 4.87 4.25 -9.11
N ILE A 69 4.21 3.29 -9.75
CA ILE A 69 4.47 2.91 -11.15
C ILE A 69 4.29 4.11 -12.07
N TRP A 70 3.23 4.90 -11.89
CA TRP A 70 2.99 6.11 -12.68
C TRP A 70 4.11 7.15 -12.51
N CYS A 71 4.55 7.41 -11.27
CA CYS A 71 5.67 8.31 -10.97
C CYS A 71 6.97 7.84 -11.62
N VAL A 72 7.30 6.55 -11.48
CA VAL A 72 8.50 5.96 -12.07
C VAL A 72 8.44 6.04 -13.61
N ALA A 73 7.30 5.72 -14.21
CA ALA A 73 7.11 5.81 -15.65
C ALA A 73 7.29 7.25 -16.17
N LYS A 74 6.69 8.24 -15.48
CA LYS A 74 6.86 9.66 -15.79
C LYS A 74 8.32 10.10 -15.68
N PHE A 75 9.02 9.68 -14.62
CA PHE A 75 10.43 9.99 -14.42
C PHE A 75 11.31 9.43 -15.55
N ILE A 76 11.09 8.16 -15.92
CA ILE A 76 11.84 7.52 -17.02
C ILE A 76 11.59 8.23 -18.35
N ILE A 77 10.33 8.54 -18.68
CA ILE A 77 9.97 9.25 -19.92
C ILE A 77 10.62 10.64 -19.96
N TYR A 78 10.55 11.38 -18.85
CA TYR A 78 11.17 12.71 -18.73
C TYR A 78 12.69 12.64 -18.97
N HIS A 79 13.38 11.69 -18.35
CA HIS A 79 14.83 11.54 -18.49
C HIS A 79 15.25 11.08 -19.89
N ARG A 80 14.41 10.28 -20.56
CA ARG A 80 14.65 9.82 -21.94
C ARG A 80 14.50 10.97 -22.95
N ASN A 81 13.54 11.86 -22.76
CA ASN A 81 13.35 13.03 -23.62
C ASN A 81 14.45 14.09 -23.45
N LYS A 82 15.11 14.15 -22.29
CA LYS A 82 16.21 15.11 -22.03
C LYS A 82 17.55 14.67 -22.63
N ASN A 83 17.70 13.37 -22.89
CA ASN A 83 18.91 12.77 -23.47
C ASN A 83 18.78 12.46 -24.98
N SER A 84 17.67 12.85 -25.61
CA SER A 84 17.43 12.76 -27.07
C SER A 84 17.45 14.14 -27.69
#